data_AF-A0A7S6MUH0-F1
#
_entry.id   AF-A0A7S6MUH0-F1
#
_cell.length_a   1.000
_cell.length_b   1.000
_cell.length_c   1.000
_cell.angle_alpha   90.00
_cell.angle_beta   90.00
_cell.angle_gamma   90.00
#
_symmetry.space_group_name_H-M   'P 1'
#
loop_
_entity.id
_entity.type
_entity.pdbx_description
1 polymer ?
#
loop_
_entity_poly.entity_id
_entity_poly.type
_entity_poly.pdbx_seq_one_letter_code
_entity_poly.pdbx_strand_id
1 'polypeptide(L)'
;MTVLPKHRILHLSTQPTWRGGEQQLYYLIHELRLRGFYQHTVCREGGALLTRLKQETLCPVTPIGSGILNPLTVACVHRAIQHCNPTVVHAHDAKAHSLALLTSVIFRHKVPIVVSRCVNFAIGQSALSRYKYRHRLIRGYSCVSDTVAFRMQYATLSNHTLAMRFI
;
A
#
# COMPACT_ATOMS: atom_id res chain seq x y z
N MET A 1 24.25 18.17 7.47
CA MET A 1 23.80 16.96 6.77
C MET A 1 22.56 16.43 7.49
N THR A 2 21.37 16.53 6.90
CA THR A 2 20.14 16.01 7.49
C THR A 2 20.16 14.49 7.44
N VAL A 3 20.28 13.84 8.60
CA VAL A 3 20.13 12.39 8.72
C VAL A 3 18.69 12.06 8.36
N LEU A 4 18.52 11.41 7.21
CA LEU A 4 17.19 11.03 6.76
C LEU A 4 16.67 9.89 7.65
N PRO A 5 15.40 9.90 8.05
CA PRO A 5 14.85 8.88 8.94
C PRO A 5 15.03 7.49 8.35
N LYS A 6 15.47 6.55 9.21
CA LYS A 6 15.86 5.17 8.87
C LYS A 6 14.77 4.37 8.18
N HIS A 7 13.50 4.74 8.37
CA HIS A 7 12.35 4.04 7.83
C HIS A 7 11.39 5.03 7.16
N ARG A 8 11.23 4.86 5.85
CA ARG A 8 10.36 5.66 5.00
C ARG A 8 9.29 4.78 4.38
N ILE A 9 8.05 5.22 4.46
CA ILE A 9 6.89 4.42 4.04
C ILE A 9 6.14 5.17 2.96
N LEU A 10 5.93 4.51 1.82
CA LEU A 10 5.01 4.99 0.79
C LEU A 10 3.67 4.25 0.95
N HIS A 11 2.64 4.94 1.43
CA HIS A 11 1.29 4.38 1.47
C HIS A 11 0.61 4.55 0.12
N LEU A 12 -0.08 3.52 -0.35
CA LEU A 12 -0.86 3.57 -1.59
C LEU A 12 -2.29 3.12 -1.30
N SER A 13 -3.25 4.02 -1.51
CA SER A 13 -4.69 3.72 -1.49
C SER A 13 -5.32 4.18 -2.80
N THR A 14 -6.34 3.48 -3.27
CA THR A 14 -7.09 3.85 -4.47
C THR A 14 -8.57 4.02 -4.18
N GLN A 15 -9.03 3.94 -2.93
CA GLN A 15 -10.45 4.05 -2.63
C GLN A 15 -10.94 5.51 -2.76
N PRO A 16 -12.12 5.74 -3.37
CA PRO A 16 -12.67 7.10 -3.49
C PRO A 16 -13.40 7.56 -2.22
N THR A 17 -14.00 6.63 -1.47
CA THR A 17 -14.90 6.93 -0.33
C THR A 17 -14.28 6.57 1.01
N TRP A 18 -14.75 7.21 2.08
CA TRP A 18 -14.37 6.86 3.45
C TRP A 18 -15.06 5.57 3.92
N ARG A 19 -14.27 4.56 4.31
CA ARG A 19 -14.74 3.25 4.81
C ARG A 19 -13.76 2.78 5.88
N GLY A 20 -14.03 1.62 6.50
CA GLY A 20 -13.18 1.04 7.54
C GLY A 20 -11.69 0.94 7.17
N GLY A 21 -11.37 0.56 5.93
CA GLY A 21 -9.97 0.49 5.46
C GLY A 21 -9.27 1.86 5.42
N GLU A 22 -9.96 2.91 4.96
CA GLU A 22 -9.40 4.27 4.94
C GLU A 22 -9.25 4.83 6.35
N GLN A 23 -10.17 4.50 7.26
CA GLN A 23 -10.07 4.86 8.67
C GLN A 23 -8.85 4.22 9.33
N GLN A 24 -8.62 2.92 9.09
CA GLN A 24 -7.44 2.21 9.58
C GLN A 24 -6.14 2.78 9.01
N LEU A 25 -6.11 3.09 7.72
CA LEU A 25 -4.96 3.76 7.09
C LEU A 25 -4.69 5.12 7.74
N TYR A 26 -5.71 5.93 7.95
CA TYR A 26 -5.58 7.23 8.59
C TYR A 26 -5.01 7.11 10.02
N TYR A 27 -5.52 6.19 10.85
CA TYR A 27 -4.95 5.93 12.17
C TYR A 27 -3.50 5.45 12.10
N LEU A 28 -3.18 4.55 11.17
CA LEU A 28 -1.82 4.09 10.96
C LEU A 28 -0.88 5.26 10.61
N ILE A 29 -1.31 6.17 9.73
CA ILE A 29 -0.51 7.34 9.36
C ILE A 29 -0.26 8.24 10.56
N HIS A 30 -1.29 8.48 11.37
CA HIS A 30 -1.19 9.29 12.58
C HIS A 30 -0.18 8.69 13.57
N GLU A 31 -0.35 7.41 13.91
CA GLU A 31 0.52 6.70 14.86
C GLU A 31 1.97 6.60 14.38
N LEU A 32 2.20 6.31 13.10
CA LEU A 32 3.54 6.27 12.53
C LEU A 32 4.22 7.65 12.54
N ARG A 33 3.44 8.73 12.37
CA ARG A 33 3.96 10.10 12.48
C ARG A 33 4.42 10.39 13.90
N LEU A 34 3.61 10.04 14.90
CA LEU A 34 3.98 10.19 16.32
C LEU A 34 5.25 9.41 16.67
N ARG A 35 5.47 8.27 16.02
CA ARG A 35 6.69 7.44 16.16
C ARG A 35 7.88 7.91 15.33
N GLY A 36 7.77 9.05 14.63
CA GLY A 36 8.87 9.66 13.87
C GLY A 36 9.17 9.03 12.51
N PHE A 37 8.27 8.22 11.95
CA PHE A 37 8.44 7.67 10.61
C PHE A 37 8.15 8.74 9.55
N TYR A 38 9.00 8.80 8.53
CA TYR A 38 8.67 9.58 7.34
C TYR A 38 7.70 8.80 6.46
N GLN A 39 6.66 9.49 6.03
CA GLN A 39 5.56 8.90 5.31
C GLN A 39 5.24 9.75 4.08
N HIS A 40 4.89 9.10 2.98
CA HIS A 40 4.33 9.75 1.81
C HIS A 40 3.09 8.95 1.40
N THR A 41 1.96 9.61 1.20
CA THR A 41 0.74 8.94 0.79
C THR A 41 0.43 9.21 -0.69
N VAL A 42 0.16 8.16 -1.44
CA VAL A 42 -0.38 8.24 -2.79
C VAL A 42 -1.83 7.77 -2.73
N CYS A 43 -2.77 8.65 -3.09
CA CYS A 43 -4.19 8.35 -2.95
C CYS A 43 -5.03 8.90 -4.10
N ARG A 44 -6.30 8.49 -4.18
CA ARG A 44 -7.22 8.93 -5.23
C ARG A 44 -7.40 10.45 -5.21
N GLU A 45 -7.25 11.10 -6.37
CA GLU A 45 -7.65 12.48 -6.60
C GLU A 45 -9.14 12.67 -6.30
N GLY A 46 -9.49 13.74 -5.58
CA GLY A 46 -10.85 13.97 -5.08
C GLY A 46 -11.39 12.92 -4.09
N GLY A 47 -10.56 11.98 -3.61
CA GLY A 47 -10.97 10.95 -2.67
C GLY A 47 -11.04 11.44 -1.22
N ALA A 48 -11.86 10.78 -0.40
CA ALA A 48 -12.06 11.18 1.00
C ALA A 48 -10.78 11.17 1.86
N LEU A 49 -9.82 10.26 1.56
CA LEU A 49 -8.53 10.23 2.24
C LEU A 49 -7.68 11.48 1.93
N LEU A 50 -7.65 11.91 0.67
CA LEU A 50 -6.90 13.09 0.24
C LEU A 50 -7.36 14.33 1.01
N THR A 51 -8.67 14.53 1.12
CA THR A 51 -9.28 15.66 1.83
C THR A 51 -8.79 15.72 3.27
N ARG A 52 -8.90 14.61 4.02
CA ARG A 52 -8.49 14.58 5.43
C ARG A 52 -6.99 14.78 5.63
N LEU A 53 -6.15 14.11 4.82
CA LEU A 53 -4.70 14.24 4.94
C LEU A 53 -4.21 15.66 4.63
N LYS A 54 -4.87 16.36 3.70
CA LYS A 54 -4.58 17.78 3.38
C LYS A 54 -5.01 18.72 4.50
N GLN A 55 -6.17 18.50 5.11
CA GLN A 55 -6.68 19.34 6.19
C GLN A 55 -5.75 19.35 7.41
N GLU A 56 -5.17 18.21 7.75
CA GLU A 56 -4.34 18.05 8.95
C GLU A 56 -2.83 18.10 8.65
N THR A 57 -2.43 18.21 7.38
CA THR A 57 -1.03 18.24 6.93
C THR A 57 -0.20 17.09 7.55
N LEU A 58 -0.77 15.88 7.56
CA LEU A 58 -0.17 14.72 8.26
C LEU A 58 1.07 14.16 7.56
N CYS A 59 1.14 14.23 6.25
CA CYS A 59 2.30 13.81 5.46
C CYS A 59 2.22 14.42 4.04
N PRO A 60 3.31 14.42 3.26
CA PRO A 60 3.24 14.64 1.82
C PRO A 60 2.24 13.70 1.16
N VAL A 61 1.41 14.25 0.26
CA VAL A 61 0.39 13.49 -0.47
C VAL A 61 0.52 13.73 -1.97
N THR A 62 0.51 12.65 -2.76
CA THR A 62 0.43 12.70 -4.22
C THR A 62 -0.92 12.12 -4.68
N PRO A 63 -1.80 12.94 -5.27
CA PRO A 63 -3.04 12.41 -5.80
C PRO A 63 -2.84 11.69 -7.14
N ILE A 64 -3.66 10.68 -7.40
CA ILE A 64 -3.65 9.89 -8.64
C ILE A 64 -5.07 9.64 -9.16
N GLY A 65 -5.18 9.42 -10.47
CA GLY A 65 -6.45 9.04 -11.11
C GLY A 65 -6.95 7.64 -10.71
N SER A 66 -8.09 7.24 -11.27
CA SER A 66 -8.75 5.96 -10.95
C SER A 66 -8.19 4.75 -11.72
N GLY A 67 -7.47 4.97 -12.82
CA GLY A 67 -7.03 3.92 -13.74
C GLY A 67 -5.70 3.29 -13.34
N ILE A 68 -5.72 2.06 -12.83
CA ILE A 68 -4.49 1.34 -12.43
C ILE A 68 -3.56 0.97 -13.59
N LEU A 69 -4.08 0.94 -14.82
CA LEU A 69 -3.29 0.73 -16.05
C LEU A 69 -3.02 2.03 -16.80
N ASN A 70 -3.50 3.17 -16.29
CA ASN A 70 -3.28 4.46 -16.94
C ASN A 70 -1.78 4.83 -16.79
N PRO A 71 -1.03 5.05 -17.88
CA PRO A 71 0.39 5.37 -17.83
C PRO A 71 0.73 6.56 -16.93
N LEU A 72 -0.14 7.57 -16.87
CA LEU A 72 0.03 8.73 -16.00
C LEU A 72 -0.04 8.34 -14.52
N THR A 73 -0.97 7.45 -14.17
CA THR A 73 -1.10 6.94 -12.79
C THR A 73 0.13 6.12 -12.40
N VAL A 74 0.59 5.22 -13.28
CA VAL A 74 1.80 4.42 -13.05
C VAL A 74 3.04 5.32 -12.93
N ALA A 75 3.19 6.33 -13.79
CA ALA A 75 4.29 7.28 -13.76
C ALA A 75 4.27 8.16 -12.50
N CYS A 76 3.10 8.54 -12.00
CA CYS A 76 2.97 9.25 -10.72
C CYS A 76 3.45 8.38 -9.55
N VAL A 77 3.05 7.11 -9.49
CA VAL A 77 3.55 6.19 -8.44
C VAL A 77 5.06 5.99 -8.57
N HIS A 78 5.58 5.84 -9.79
CA HIS A 78 7.02 5.73 -10.03
C HIS A 78 7.79 6.95 -9.47
N ARG A 79 7.34 8.16 -9.79
CA ARG A 79 7.94 9.41 -9.29
C ARG A 79 7.84 9.53 -7.77
N ALA A 80 6.70 9.13 -7.19
CA ALA A 80 6.54 9.12 -5.74
C ALA A 80 7.53 8.16 -5.06
N ILE A 81 7.78 6.97 -5.63
CA ILE A 81 8.81 6.04 -5.15
C ILE A 81 10.20 6.68 -5.24
N GLN A 82 10.56 7.29 -6.37
CA GLN A 82 11.88 7.92 -6.52
C GLN A 82 12.10 9.08 -5.53
N HIS A 83 11.09 9.93 -5.35
CA HIS A 83 11.18 11.09 -4.49
C HIS A 83 11.19 10.72 -3.00
N CYS A 84 10.28 9.84 -2.59
CA CYS A 84 10.20 9.37 -1.20
C CYS A 84 11.41 8.48 -0.84
N ASN A 85 11.97 7.75 -1.81
CA ASN A 85 12.95 6.68 -1.61
C ASN A 85 12.54 5.73 -0.47
N PRO A 86 11.34 5.10 -0.55
CA PRO A 86 10.77 4.35 0.54
C PRO A 86 11.55 3.07 0.82
N THR A 87 11.64 2.71 2.10
CA THR A 87 12.09 1.38 2.52
C THR A 87 11.03 0.31 2.30
N VAL A 88 9.76 0.71 2.22
CA VAL A 88 8.61 -0.19 1.96
C VAL A 88 7.47 0.58 1.28
N VAL A 89 6.79 -0.08 0.34
CA VAL A 89 5.50 0.36 -0.20
C VAL A 89 4.39 -0.39 0.51
N HIS A 90 3.45 0.31 1.13
CA HIS A 90 2.32 -0.29 1.83
C HIS A 90 1.04 -0.06 1.04
N ALA A 91 0.53 -1.11 0.39
CA ALA A 91 -0.69 -1.07 -0.42
C ALA A 91 -1.93 -1.41 0.42
N HIS A 92 -2.93 -0.53 0.43
CA HIS A 92 -4.07 -0.62 1.36
C HIS A 92 -5.34 -1.21 0.77
N ASP A 93 -5.35 -1.48 -0.53
CA ASP A 93 -6.44 -2.18 -1.19
C ASP A 93 -5.94 -3.02 -2.38
N ALA A 94 -6.84 -3.82 -2.97
CA ALA A 94 -6.49 -4.75 -4.03
C ALA A 94 -5.99 -4.07 -5.33
N LYS A 95 -6.49 -2.86 -5.65
CA LYS A 95 -6.06 -2.07 -6.80
C LYS A 95 -4.74 -1.37 -6.53
N ALA A 96 -4.55 -0.85 -5.31
CA ALA A 96 -3.27 -0.34 -4.84
C ALA A 96 -2.18 -1.41 -4.92
N HIS A 97 -2.48 -2.65 -4.50
CA HIS A 97 -1.55 -3.78 -4.61
C HIS A 97 -1.16 -4.04 -6.08
N SER A 98 -2.14 -4.14 -6.98
CA SER A 98 -1.86 -4.30 -8.41
C SER A 98 -1.01 -3.16 -8.97
N LEU A 99 -1.32 -1.92 -8.61
CA LEU A 99 -0.60 -0.74 -9.07
C LEU A 99 0.84 -0.70 -8.55
N ALA A 100 1.07 -0.94 -7.26
CA ALA A 100 2.41 -1.01 -6.67
C ALA A 100 3.28 -2.08 -7.34
N LEU A 101 2.70 -3.28 -7.55
CA LEU A 101 3.41 -4.37 -8.21
C LEU A 101 3.71 -4.04 -9.68
N LEU A 102 2.72 -3.55 -10.42
CA LEU A 102 2.86 -3.17 -11.82
C LEU A 102 3.95 -2.11 -12.01
N THR A 103 3.89 -1.02 -11.23
CA THR A 103 4.91 0.03 -11.25
C THR A 103 6.30 -0.55 -10.92
N SER A 104 6.38 -1.46 -9.95
CA SER A 104 7.67 -2.06 -9.58
C SER A 104 8.23 -2.99 -10.67
N VAL A 105 7.38 -3.72 -11.38
CA VAL A 105 7.79 -4.58 -12.49
C VAL A 105 8.25 -3.75 -13.69
N ILE A 106 7.45 -2.76 -14.11
CA ILE A 106 7.74 -1.90 -15.27
C ILE A 106 9.05 -1.13 -15.06
N PHE A 107 9.22 -0.51 -13.88
CA PHE A 107 10.37 0.33 -13.58
C PHE A 107 11.48 -0.39 -12.79
N ARG A 108 11.36 -1.70 -12.62
CA ARG A 108 12.35 -2.57 -11.95
C ARG A 108 12.70 -2.13 -10.53
N HIS A 109 11.73 -1.54 -9.81
CA HIS A 109 11.91 -1.19 -8.39
C HIS A 109 12.10 -2.46 -7.55
N LYS A 110 13.02 -2.40 -6.58
CA LYS A 110 13.31 -3.49 -5.65
C LYS A 110 12.70 -3.28 -4.26
N VAL A 111 11.96 -2.19 -4.08
CA VAL A 111 11.35 -1.85 -2.80
C VAL A 111 10.34 -2.94 -2.41
N PRO A 112 10.42 -3.50 -1.18
CA PRO A 112 9.46 -4.49 -0.73
C PRO A 112 8.06 -3.89 -0.60
N ILE A 113 7.04 -4.73 -0.81
CA ILE A 113 5.64 -4.37 -0.75
C ILE A 113 4.99 -5.12 0.42
N VAL A 114 4.27 -4.39 1.26
CA VAL A 114 3.35 -4.94 2.26
C VAL A 114 1.94 -4.62 1.81
N VAL A 115 1.01 -5.57 2.00
CA VAL A 115 -0.38 -5.41 1.55
C VAL A 115 -1.33 -5.52 2.74
N SER A 116 -2.15 -4.50 2.97
CA SER A 116 -3.26 -4.56 3.91
C SER A 116 -4.44 -5.31 3.29
N ARG A 117 -5.11 -6.12 4.11
CA ARG A 117 -6.31 -6.84 3.73
C ARG A 117 -7.37 -6.77 4.82
N CYS A 118 -8.45 -6.05 4.51
CA CYS A 118 -9.59 -5.85 5.41
C CYS A 118 -10.87 -6.54 4.91
N VAL A 119 -10.76 -7.42 3.91
CA VAL A 119 -11.91 -8.08 3.27
C VAL A 119 -11.75 -9.60 3.29
N ASN A 120 -12.87 -10.29 3.47
CA ASN A 120 -12.90 -11.75 3.61
C ASN A 120 -13.18 -12.49 2.29
N PHE A 121 -13.13 -11.85 1.12
CA PHE A 121 -13.40 -12.56 -0.15
C PHE A 121 -12.29 -13.57 -0.49
N ALA A 122 -12.60 -14.64 -1.22
CA ALA A 122 -11.56 -15.53 -1.72
C ALA A 122 -10.67 -14.79 -2.74
N ILE A 123 -9.37 -15.13 -2.78
CA ILE A 123 -8.51 -14.68 -3.87
C ILE A 123 -8.74 -15.62 -5.06
N GLY A 124 -8.86 -15.04 -6.25
CA GLY A 124 -8.99 -15.81 -7.48
C GLY A 124 -7.80 -16.76 -7.69
N GLN A 125 -8.06 -17.92 -8.29
CA GLN A 125 -7.04 -18.94 -8.54
C GLN A 125 -6.42 -18.83 -9.94
N SER A 126 -6.53 -17.68 -10.60
CA SER A 126 -5.89 -17.47 -11.91
C SER A 126 -4.37 -17.33 -11.77
N ALA A 127 -3.63 -17.61 -12.85
CA ALA A 127 -2.17 -17.43 -12.89
C ALA A 127 -1.78 -15.98 -12.54
N LEU A 128 -2.54 -14.99 -13.03
CA LEU A 128 -2.32 -13.57 -12.71
C LEU A 128 -2.52 -13.27 -11.22
N SER A 129 -3.53 -13.89 -10.59
CA SER A 129 -3.76 -13.72 -9.15
C SER A 129 -2.62 -14.35 -8.35
N ARG A 130 -2.19 -15.57 -8.70
CA ARG A 130 -1.02 -16.19 -8.08
C ARG A 130 0.25 -15.35 -8.26
N TYR A 131 0.50 -14.83 -9.47
CA TYR A 131 1.63 -13.94 -9.72
C TYR A 131 1.57 -12.71 -8.82
N LYS A 132 0.41 -12.05 -8.74
CA LYS A 132 0.22 -10.87 -7.91
C LYS A 132 0.50 -11.13 -6.43
N TYR A 133 -0.08 -12.19 -5.86
CA TYR A 133 0.02 -12.52 -4.43
C TYR A 133 1.23 -13.39 -4.06
N ARG A 134 2.08 -13.80 -5.00
CA ARG A 134 3.29 -14.58 -4.71
C ARG A 134 4.54 -13.94 -5.29
N HIS A 135 4.43 -12.71 -5.78
CA HIS A 135 5.58 -12.01 -6.32
C HIS A 135 6.63 -11.79 -5.24
N ARG A 136 7.91 -12.00 -5.55
CA ARG A 136 9.04 -11.87 -4.62
C ARG A 136 9.15 -10.52 -3.88
N LEU A 137 8.57 -9.47 -4.45
CA LEU A 137 8.55 -8.15 -3.83
C LEU A 137 7.53 -8.05 -2.69
N ILE A 138 6.49 -8.88 -2.71
CA ILE A 138 5.56 -8.93 -1.58
C ILE A 138 6.32 -9.55 -0.42
N ARG A 139 6.47 -8.84 0.70
CA ARG A 139 7.21 -9.33 1.88
C ARG A 139 6.30 -9.70 3.02
N GLY A 140 5.07 -9.21 3.03
CA GLY A 140 4.10 -9.58 4.03
C GLY A 140 2.70 -9.04 3.75
N TYR A 141 1.78 -9.53 4.56
CA TYR A 141 0.39 -9.11 4.57
C TYR A 141 0.01 -8.65 5.96
N SER A 142 -0.66 -7.51 6.04
CA SER A 142 -1.32 -7.03 7.25
C SER A 142 -2.80 -7.37 7.13
N CYS A 143 -3.31 -8.25 7.98
CA CYS A 143 -4.71 -8.69 7.96
C CYS A 143 -5.42 -8.17 9.19
N VAL A 144 -6.68 -7.74 9.02
CA VAL A 144 -7.49 -7.21 10.14
C VAL A 144 -7.95 -8.29 11.14
N SER A 145 -7.87 -9.56 10.76
CA SER A 145 -8.24 -10.69 11.62
C SER A 145 -7.62 -12.00 11.14
N ASP A 146 -7.63 -12.99 12.03
CA ASP A 146 -7.15 -14.35 11.77
C ASP A 146 -7.95 -15.02 10.66
N THR A 147 -9.26 -14.80 10.60
CA THR A 147 -10.12 -15.33 9.53
C THR A 147 -9.68 -14.83 8.16
N VAL A 148 -9.34 -13.55 8.04
CA VAL A 148 -8.85 -12.97 6.78
C VAL A 148 -7.47 -13.51 6.43
N ALA A 149 -6.59 -13.65 7.42
CA ALA A 149 -5.26 -14.24 7.25
C ALA A 149 -5.33 -15.70 6.82
N PHE A 150 -6.20 -16.51 7.43
CA PHE A 150 -6.46 -17.89 7.05
C PHE A 150 -6.93 -17.99 5.60
N ARG A 151 -7.87 -17.13 5.17
CA ARG A 151 -8.29 -17.06 3.76
C ARG A 151 -7.18 -16.63 2.79
N MET A 152 -6.13 -15.94 3.26
CA MET A 152 -4.97 -15.61 2.44
C MET A 152 -4.08 -16.81 2.14
N GLN A 153 -3.96 -17.75 3.08
CA GLN A 153 -3.00 -18.85 3.00
C GLN A 153 -3.12 -19.61 1.68
N TYR A 154 -4.33 -19.96 1.25
CA TYR A 154 -4.57 -20.65 -0.03
C TYR A 154 -3.96 -19.94 -1.26
N ALA A 155 -3.83 -18.61 -1.22
CA ALA A 155 -3.27 -17.81 -2.31
C ALA A 155 -1.78 -17.47 -2.15
N THR A 156 -1.21 -17.52 -0.95
CA THR A 156 0.14 -17.00 -0.64
C THR A 156 1.19 -18.07 -0.35
N LEU A 157 0.82 -19.36 -0.31
CA LEU A 157 1.71 -20.48 0.01
C LEU A 157 2.94 -20.53 -0.92
N SER A 158 4.07 -19.98 -0.43
CA SER A 158 5.43 -20.54 -0.47
C SER A 158 6.51 -19.71 0.26
N ASN A 159 6.40 -18.38 0.50
CA ASN A 159 7.60 -17.59 0.88
C ASN A 159 7.41 -16.31 1.72
N HIS A 160 6.27 -16.07 2.39
CA HIS A 160 5.99 -14.75 2.99
C HIS A 160 5.61 -14.81 4.47
N THR A 161 6.18 -13.91 5.27
CA THR A 161 5.80 -13.68 6.66
C THR A 161 4.42 -13.04 6.69
N LEU A 162 3.42 -13.79 7.15
CA LEU A 162 2.12 -13.24 7.54
C LEU A 162 2.34 -12.52 8.87
N ALA A 163 2.36 -11.19 8.86
CA ALA A 163 2.45 -10.41 10.09
C ALA A 163 1.03 -10.05 10.53
N MET A 164 0.50 -10.81 11.50
CA MET A 164 -0.62 -10.34 12.31
C MET A 164 -0.06 -9.35 13.33
N ARG A 165 -0.44 -8.09 13.20
CA ARG A 165 -0.36 -7.15 14.32
C ARG A 165 -1.68 -6.41 14.35
N PHE A 166 -2.51 -6.81 15.31
CA PHE A 166 -3.64 -6.01 15.73
C PHE A 166 -3.09 -4.63 16.12
N ILE A 167 -3.62 -3.58 15.50
CA ILE A 167 -3.42 -2.21 15.94
C ILE A 167 -4.38 -1.99 17.10
#